data_AF-A0A2H6MZ78-F1
#
_entry.id   AF-A0A2H6MZ78-F1
#
_cell.length_a   1.000
_cell.length_b   1.000
_cell.length_c   1.000
_cell.angle_alpha   90.00
_cell.angle_beta   90.00
_cell.angle_gamma   90.00
#
_symmetry.space_group_name_H-M   'P 1'
#
loop_
_entity.id
_entity.type
_entity.pdbx_description
1 polymer ?
#
loop_
_entity_poly.entity_id
_entity_poly.type
_entity_poly.pdbx_seq_one_letter_code
_entity_poly.pdbx_strand_id
1 'polypeptide(L)'
;PHLYKHCQQRILAWNYRFPNILADIEQLDADVLCLQEVQEDQYGVEIKPSLEALGYHCEYKMRTGRKPDGCAICFKTSKFSLLSSKPVEFFRHNIPLLDRDNVGLVLLLQPQFSYKAPTAICVANTHLLYNPRRGDIKLTQLAMLLAEITSVAIREDGRFCPLVICGDFNSVPHSPLYNFLTKGKLNYDGLAIGKVSGQEQSPRGNRILKIPIWPQSLGISQDCMYEEHQKRLVKERESKETKDASVEQSEEILIIAKRLPTDLHHSFQLSSVYSHYLPDSG
;
A
#
# COMPACT_ATOMS: atom_id res chain seq x y z
N PRO A 1 -22.49 -18.66 4.88
CA PRO A 1 -22.19 -17.38 4.18
C PRO A 1 -23.39 -16.40 4.26
N HIS A 2 -23.42 -15.53 5.26
CA HIS A 2 -24.52 -14.56 5.44
C HIS A 2 -24.42 -13.35 4.49
N LEU A 3 -23.22 -13.05 3.97
CA LEU A 3 -22.96 -11.92 3.08
C LEU A 3 -23.53 -12.13 1.67
N TYR A 4 -23.58 -13.38 1.20
CA TYR A 4 -23.93 -13.71 -0.19
C TYR A 4 -25.31 -14.38 -0.33
N LYS A 5 -26.24 -14.12 0.60
CA LYS A 5 -27.60 -14.72 0.58
C LYS A 5 -28.40 -14.34 -0.67
N HIS A 6 -28.04 -13.23 -1.32
CA HIS A 6 -28.67 -12.75 -2.55
C HIS A 6 -28.15 -13.48 -3.80
N CYS A 7 -27.09 -14.29 -3.69
CA CYS A 7 -26.51 -15.04 -4.80
C CYS A 7 -27.07 -16.47 -4.88
N GLN A 8 -27.24 -16.99 -6.10
CA GLN A 8 -27.51 -18.42 -6.29
C GLN A 8 -26.28 -19.24 -5.85
N GLN A 9 -26.48 -20.35 -5.12
CA GLN A 9 -25.36 -21.12 -4.56
C GLN A 9 -24.37 -21.63 -5.63
N ARG A 10 -24.88 -22.00 -6.82
CA ARG A 10 -24.06 -22.50 -7.93
C ARG A 10 -23.03 -21.49 -8.43
N ILE A 11 -23.36 -20.19 -8.43
CA ILE A 11 -22.45 -19.15 -8.95
C ILE A 11 -21.36 -18.77 -7.96
N LEU A 12 -21.47 -19.20 -6.70
CA LEU A 12 -20.45 -18.97 -5.67
C LEU A 12 -19.33 -20.01 -5.71
N ALA A 13 -19.58 -21.17 -6.34
CA ALA A 13 -18.61 -22.26 -6.43
C ALA A 13 -17.36 -21.82 -7.20
N TRP A 14 -16.18 -22.20 -6.73
CA TRP A 14 -14.90 -21.77 -7.31
C TRP A 14 -14.77 -22.17 -8.78
N ASN A 15 -15.14 -23.40 -9.12
CA ASN A 15 -15.16 -23.90 -10.50
C ASN A 15 -16.12 -23.15 -11.44
N TYR A 16 -17.06 -22.37 -10.89
CA TYR A 16 -17.86 -21.41 -11.68
C TYR A 16 -17.19 -20.04 -11.73
N ARG A 17 -16.64 -19.55 -10.62
CA ARG A 17 -16.06 -18.20 -10.54
C ARG A 17 -14.72 -18.07 -11.26
N PHE A 18 -13.82 -19.03 -11.11
CA PHE A 18 -12.46 -18.91 -11.63
C PHE A 18 -12.40 -18.78 -13.15
N PRO A 19 -13.13 -19.59 -13.96
CA PRO A 19 -13.15 -19.39 -15.41
C PRO A 19 -13.61 -17.98 -15.82
N ASN A 20 -14.57 -17.40 -15.09
CA ASN A 20 -15.05 -16.04 -15.36
C ASN A 20 -14.02 -14.98 -14.95
N ILE A 21 -13.38 -15.13 -13.78
CA ILE A 21 -12.31 -14.24 -13.33
C ILE A 21 -11.13 -14.28 -14.31
N LEU A 22 -10.75 -15.47 -14.78
CA LEU A 22 -9.68 -15.63 -15.77
C LEU A 22 -10.06 -15.00 -17.10
N ALA A 23 -11.30 -15.20 -17.57
CA ALA A 23 -11.79 -14.57 -18.80
C ALA A 23 -11.77 -13.02 -18.72
N ASP A 24 -12.13 -12.43 -17.56
CA ASP A 24 -12.02 -10.98 -17.34
C ASP A 24 -10.56 -10.51 -17.42
N ILE A 25 -9.62 -11.26 -16.83
CA ILE A 25 -8.18 -10.96 -16.89
C ILE A 25 -7.66 -11.06 -18.33
N GLU A 26 -8.03 -12.11 -19.06
CA GLU A 26 -7.68 -12.30 -20.47
C GLU A 26 -8.21 -11.17 -21.36
N GLN A 27 -9.46 -10.75 -21.13
CA GLN A 27 -10.09 -9.69 -21.90
C GLN A 27 -9.44 -8.33 -21.64
N LEU A 28 -9.06 -8.03 -20.39
CA LEU A 28 -8.39 -6.77 -20.05
C LEU A 28 -6.93 -6.73 -20.52
N ASP A 29 -6.25 -7.88 -20.59
CA ASP A 29 -4.84 -8.05 -21.00
C ASP A 29 -3.88 -7.02 -20.38
N ALA A 30 -4.10 -6.69 -19.10
CA ALA A 30 -3.35 -5.63 -18.43
C ALA A 30 -1.86 -6.01 -18.26
N ASP A 31 -0.93 -5.10 -18.49
CA ASP A 31 0.51 -5.42 -18.38
C ASP A 31 0.93 -5.78 -16.94
N VAL A 32 0.21 -5.29 -15.93
CA VAL A 32 0.42 -5.54 -14.50
C VAL A 32 -0.92 -5.79 -13.80
N LEU A 33 -0.99 -6.86 -13.01
CA LEU A 33 -2.15 -7.26 -12.20
C LEU A 33 -1.80 -7.14 -10.71
N CYS A 34 -2.68 -6.50 -9.94
CA CYS A 34 -2.60 -6.44 -8.49
C CYS A 34 -3.84 -7.10 -7.89
N LEU A 35 -3.71 -8.34 -7.43
CA LEU A 35 -4.82 -9.17 -6.96
C LEU A 35 -4.82 -9.29 -5.42
N GLN A 36 -6.00 -9.29 -4.81
CA GLN A 36 -6.21 -9.51 -3.37
C GLN A 36 -7.15 -10.73 -3.18
N GLU A 37 -7.22 -11.25 -1.95
CA GLU A 37 -8.00 -12.45 -1.61
C GLU A 37 -7.62 -13.70 -2.45
N VAL A 38 -6.36 -13.76 -2.89
CA VAL A 38 -5.85 -14.89 -3.68
C VAL A 38 -5.58 -16.05 -2.72
N GLN A 39 -6.38 -17.12 -2.78
CA GLN A 39 -6.24 -18.28 -1.89
C GLN A 39 -5.02 -19.14 -2.29
N GLU A 40 -4.20 -19.56 -1.34
CA GLU A 40 -2.90 -20.22 -1.57
C GLU A 40 -3.01 -21.55 -2.33
N ASP A 41 -3.98 -22.40 -1.97
CA ASP A 41 -4.23 -23.67 -2.64
C ASP A 41 -4.64 -23.45 -4.11
N GLN A 42 -5.55 -22.52 -4.36
CA GLN A 42 -5.99 -22.16 -5.72
C GLN A 42 -4.89 -21.47 -6.50
N TYR A 43 -4.04 -20.69 -5.82
CA TYR A 43 -2.89 -20.02 -6.42
C TYR A 43 -1.92 -21.01 -7.04
N GLY A 44 -1.52 -22.02 -6.28
CA GLY A 44 -0.57 -23.02 -6.75
C GLY A 44 -1.13 -23.97 -7.81
N VAL A 45 -2.43 -24.29 -7.74
CA VAL A 45 -3.04 -25.30 -8.62
C VAL A 45 -3.56 -24.71 -9.93
N GLU A 46 -4.24 -23.57 -9.89
CA GLU A 46 -4.98 -23.06 -11.06
C GLU A 46 -4.60 -21.62 -11.44
N ILE A 47 -4.52 -20.69 -10.48
CA ILE A 47 -4.38 -19.26 -10.79
C ILE A 47 -2.99 -18.96 -11.38
N LYS A 48 -1.90 -19.34 -10.69
CA LYS A 48 -0.54 -19.05 -11.17
C LYS A 48 -0.25 -19.73 -12.51
N PRO A 49 -0.53 -21.05 -12.70
CA PRO A 49 -0.30 -21.70 -13.99
C PRO A 49 -1.09 -21.04 -15.14
N SER A 50 -2.33 -20.62 -14.89
CA SER A 50 -3.15 -19.94 -15.91
C SER A 50 -2.58 -18.58 -16.28
N LEU A 51 -2.13 -17.77 -15.31
CA LEU A 51 -1.51 -16.48 -15.57
C LEU A 51 -0.13 -16.62 -16.25
N GLU A 52 0.67 -17.62 -15.87
CA GLU A 52 1.95 -17.90 -16.54
C GLU A 52 1.75 -18.31 -17.99
N ALA A 53 0.70 -19.09 -18.30
CA ALA A 53 0.31 -19.42 -19.67
C ALA A 53 -0.07 -18.18 -20.50
N LEU A 54 -0.57 -17.12 -19.86
CA LEU A 54 -0.85 -15.82 -20.47
C LEU A 54 0.38 -14.88 -20.51
N GLY A 55 1.57 -15.37 -20.14
CA GLY A 55 2.83 -14.65 -20.22
C GLY A 55 3.19 -13.79 -19.00
N TYR A 56 2.48 -13.96 -17.89
CA TYR A 56 2.79 -13.25 -16.64
C TYR A 56 3.86 -13.97 -15.80
N HIS A 57 4.75 -13.21 -15.19
CA HIS A 57 5.46 -13.63 -13.98
C HIS A 57 4.61 -13.27 -12.77
N CYS A 58 4.51 -14.17 -11.77
CA CYS A 58 3.64 -13.97 -10.61
C CYS A 58 4.41 -14.02 -9.29
N GLU A 59 4.38 -12.93 -8.52
CA GLU A 59 4.85 -12.86 -7.14
C GLU A 59 3.65 -12.89 -6.18
N TYR A 60 3.75 -13.64 -5.09
CA TYR A 60 2.66 -13.83 -4.14
C TYR A 60 3.13 -13.71 -2.69
N LYS A 61 2.35 -13.00 -1.88
CA LYS A 61 2.50 -12.95 -0.43
C LYS A 61 1.20 -13.36 0.24
N MET A 62 1.19 -14.56 0.81
CA MET A 62 0.13 -15.00 1.71
C MET A 62 0.12 -14.16 2.99
N ARG A 63 -1.08 -13.96 3.53
CA ARG A 63 -1.27 -13.46 4.90
C ARG A 63 -0.58 -14.37 5.91
N THR A 64 -0.20 -13.80 7.05
CA THR A 64 0.40 -14.57 8.14
C THR A 64 -0.65 -15.39 8.90
N GLY A 65 -0.21 -16.17 9.88
CA GLY A 65 -1.10 -16.91 10.75
C GLY A 65 -1.83 -18.04 10.01
N ARG A 66 -3.16 -18.12 10.17
CA ARG A 66 -4.00 -19.20 9.60
C ARG A 66 -4.94 -18.69 8.49
N LYS A 67 -4.57 -17.60 7.82
CA LYS A 67 -5.38 -17.01 6.75
C LYS A 67 -4.93 -17.59 5.41
N PRO A 68 -5.83 -18.23 4.65
CA PRO A 68 -5.43 -18.98 3.45
C PRO A 68 -5.22 -18.08 2.24
N ASP A 69 -5.48 -16.78 2.34
CA ASP A 69 -5.47 -15.81 1.26
C ASP A 69 -4.29 -14.81 1.34
N GLY A 70 -3.99 -14.15 0.23
CA GLY A 70 -2.90 -13.19 0.14
C GLY A 70 -3.06 -12.17 -0.98
N CYS A 71 -1.97 -11.46 -1.24
CA CYS A 71 -1.83 -10.51 -2.35
C CYS A 71 -0.88 -11.07 -3.39
N ALA A 72 -1.24 -10.93 -4.68
CA ALA A 72 -0.36 -11.24 -5.79
C ALA A 72 -0.08 -9.97 -6.62
N ILE A 73 1.13 -9.86 -7.14
CA ILE A 73 1.47 -8.91 -8.19
C ILE A 73 2.03 -9.73 -9.37
N CYS A 74 1.36 -9.63 -10.51
CA CYS A 74 1.74 -10.35 -11.72
C CYS A 74 2.04 -9.35 -12.84
N PHE A 75 3.07 -9.58 -13.65
CA PHE A 75 3.42 -8.67 -14.74
C PHE A 75 3.84 -9.42 -16.01
N LYS A 76 3.55 -8.86 -17.19
CA LYS A 76 3.94 -9.45 -18.47
C LYS A 76 5.47 -9.46 -18.59
N THR A 77 6.06 -10.65 -18.76
CA THR A 77 7.53 -10.82 -18.88
C THR A 77 8.10 -10.18 -20.13
N SER A 78 7.27 -9.99 -21.17
CA SER A 78 7.60 -9.26 -22.39
C SER A 78 7.71 -7.73 -22.20
N LYS A 79 7.26 -7.20 -21.06
CA LYS A 79 7.23 -5.75 -20.76
C LYS A 79 8.15 -5.37 -19.62
N PHE A 80 8.33 -6.24 -18.64
CA PHE A 80 9.10 -5.94 -17.43
C PHE A 80 9.98 -7.11 -17.01
N SER A 81 11.12 -6.80 -16.38
CA SER A 81 11.88 -7.74 -15.54
C SER A 81 11.79 -7.33 -14.06
N LEU A 82 11.88 -8.32 -13.17
CA LEU A 82 11.86 -8.09 -11.73
C LEU A 82 13.25 -7.68 -11.23
N LEU A 83 13.35 -6.53 -10.56
CA LEU A 83 14.57 -6.11 -9.87
C LEU A 83 14.53 -6.48 -8.39
N SER A 84 13.36 -6.36 -7.74
CA SER A 84 13.19 -6.60 -6.31
C SER A 84 11.75 -7.01 -6.00
N SER A 85 11.60 -7.97 -5.08
CA SER A 85 10.31 -8.40 -4.50
C SER A 85 10.40 -8.30 -2.98
N LYS A 86 9.55 -7.46 -2.37
CA LYS A 86 9.55 -7.15 -0.94
C LYS A 86 8.18 -7.40 -0.32
N PRO A 87 7.99 -8.54 0.38
CA PRO A 87 6.77 -8.75 1.14
C PRO A 87 6.75 -7.87 2.39
N VAL A 88 5.56 -7.37 2.74
CA VAL A 88 5.34 -6.60 3.97
C VAL A 88 4.36 -7.34 4.85
N GLU A 89 4.85 -7.92 5.94
CA GLU A 89 3.98 -8.46 6.98
C GLU A 89 3.60 -7.34 7.94
N PHE A 90 2.32 -7.13 8.19
CA PHE A 90 1.89 -6.12 9.16
C PHE A 90 1.87 -6.63 10.59
N PHE A 91 1.72 -7.93 10.79
CA PHE A 91 1.75 -8.52 12.12
C PHE A 91 3.14 -8.35 12.77
N ARG A 92 3.15 -7.97 14.05
CA ARG A 92 4.37 -7.79 14.84
C ARG A 92 4.16 -8.37 16.23
N HIS A 93 4.78 -9.52 16.51
CA HIS A 93 4.68 -10.22 17.81
C HIS A 93 4.96 -9.30 19.02
N ASN A 94 5.90 -8.37 18.89
CA ASN A 94 6.33 -7.48 19.98
C ASN A 94 5.56 -6.14 20.03
N ILE A 95 4.54 -5.95 19.19
CA ILE A 95 3.75 -4.71 19.12
C ILE A 95 2.27 -5.07 19.22
N PRO A 96 1.65 -4.99 20.42
CA PRO A 96 0.25 -5.39 20.63
C PRO A 96 -0.78 -4.68 19.74
N LEU A 97 -0.44 -3.50 19.21
CA LEU A 97 -1.28 -2.79 18.24
C LEU A 97 -1.43 -3.57 16.93
N LEU A 98 -0.39 -4.27 16.50
CA LEU A 98 -0.25 -4.93 15.20
C LEU A 98 -0.48 -6.44 15.32
N ASP A 99 -1.68 -6.79 15.77
CA ASP A 99 -2.15 -8.15 16.05
C ASP A 99 -2.96 -8.76 14.89
N ARG A 100 -2.74 -8.29 13.65
CA ARG A 100 -3.51 -8.68 12.46
C ARG A 100 -2.63 -9.14 11.32
N ASP A 101 -3.02 -10.26 10.74
CA ASP A 101 -2.29 -10.99 9.69
C ASP A 101 -2.40 -10.38 8.29
N ASN A 102 -2.76 -9.11 8.15
CA ASN A 102 -2.81 -8.47 6.83
C ASN A 102 -1.38 -8.28 6.29
N VAL A 103 -1.25 -8.16 4.96
CA VAL A 103 0.04 -8.07 4.27
C VAL A 103 0.00 -7.07 3.13
N GLY A 104 1.18 -6.68 2.67
CA GLY A 104 1.41 -6.03 1.39
C GLY A 104 2.53 -6.72 0.61
N LEU A 105 2.69 -6.34 -0.65
CA LEU A 105 3.76 -6.78 -1.54
C LEU A 105 4.21 -5.57 -2.36
N VAL A 106 5.52 -5.36 -2.45
CA VAL A 106 6.13 -4.26 -3.20
C VAL A 106 7.14 -4.84 -4.19
N LEU A 107 6.93 -4.60 -5.48
CA LEU A 107 7.86 -4.98 -6.54
C LEU A 107 8.53 -3.75 -7.14
N LEU A 108 9.81 -3.87 -7.47
CA LEU A 108 10.51 -2.94 -8.35
C LEU A 108 10.68 -3.60 -9.71
N LEU A 109 10.06 -3.04 -10.74
CA LEU A 109 10.01 -3.57 -12.08
C LEU A 109 10.83 -2.72 -13.04
N GLN A 110 11.68 -3.35 -13.84
CA GLN A 110 12.45 -2.68 -14.89
C GLN A 110 11.72 -2.83 -16.23
N PRO A 111 11.24 -1.74 -16.86
CA PRO A 111 10.64 -1.84 -18.17
C PRO A 111 11.66 -2.33 -19.23
N GLN A 112 11.21 -3.17 -20.15
CA GLN A 112 12.00 -3.74 -21.24
C GLN A 112 11.67 -3.02 -22.55
N PHE A 113 12.22 -1.83 -22.75
CA PHE A 113 12.11 -1.07 -24.01
C PHE A 113 13.49 -0.85 -24.63
N SER A 114 13.59 -0.98 -25.95
CA SER A 114 14.87 -1.09 -26.68
C SER A 114 15.66 0.21 -26.85
N TYR A 115 15.10 1.38 -26.50
CA TYR A 115 15.64 2.66 -27.00
C TYR A 115 16.23 3.60 -25.94
N LYS A 116 15.96 3.41 -24.65
CA LYS A 116 16.59 4.13 -23.51
C LYS A 116 16.54 3.25 -22.28
N ALA A 117 17.52 3.32 -21.39
CA ALA A 117 17.44 2.69 -20.06
C ALA A 117 16.26 3.32 -19.29
N PRO A 118 15.11 2.64 -19.21
CA PRO A 118 13.93 3.25 -18.63
C PRO A 118 14.07 3.26 -17.11
N THR A 119 13.48 4.25 -16.45
CA THR A 119 13.43 4.25 -14.98
C THR A 119 12.56 3.08 -14.52
N ALA A 120 13.00 2.36 -13.50
CA ALA A 120 12.21 1.31 -12.87
C ALA A 120 10.86 1.86 -12.36
N ILE A 121 9.87 1.01 -12.17
CA ILE A 121 8.54 1.36 -11.63
C ILE A 121 8.34 0.55 -10.35
N CYS A 122 7.93 1.22 -9.27
CA CYS A 122 7.57 0.53 -8.03
C CYS A 122 6.07 0.26 -8.03
N VAL A 123 5.69 -1.01 -7.95
CA VAL A 123 4.29 -1.45 -7.88
C VAL A 123 4.05 -2.05 -6.51
N ALA A 124 3.08 -1.50 -5.79
CA ALA A 124 2.67 -1.98 -4.48
C ALA A 124 1.23 -2.47 -4.49
N ASN A 125 0.97 -3.52 -3.73
CA ASN A 125 -0.36 -4.10 -3.55
C ASN A 125 -0.59 -4.45 -2.08
N THR A 126 -1.80 -4.24 -1.57
CA THR A 126 -2.16 -4.61 -0.20
C THR A 126 -3.63 -4.93 -0.04
N HIS A 127 -3.96 -5.62 1.04
CA HIS A 127 -5.32 -5.73 1.56
C HIS A 127 -5.30 -5.39 3.05
N LEU A 128 -5.66 -4.14 3.38
CA LEU A 128 -5.66 -3.63 4.75
C LEU A 128 -6.76 -4.29 5.59
N LEU A 129 -6.65 -4.15 6.92
CA LEU A 129 -7.64 -4.66 7.85
C LEU A 129 -9.07 -4.18 7.52
N TYR A 130 -10.01 -5.12 7.44
CA TYR A 130 -11.44 -4.82 7.23
C TYR A 130 -12.08 -4.04 8.40
N ASN A 131 -11.84 -4.46 9.65
CA ASN A 131 -12.58 -4.01 10.84
C ASN A 131 -12.70 -2.46 10.91
N PRO A 132 -13.92 -1.91 10.79
CA PRO A 132 -14.13 -0.46 10.68
C PRO A 132 -13.79 0.31 11.96
N ARG A 133 -13.67 -0.37 13.10
CA ARG A 133 -13.39 0.24 14.40
C ARG A 133 -11.90 0.31 14.73
N ARG A 134 -11.03 -0.15 13.83
CA ARG A 134 -9.58 -0.26 14.05
C ARG A 134 -8.78 0.58 13.07
N GLY A 135 -9.17 1.85 12.94
CA GLY A 135 -8.43 2.84 12.14
C GLY A 135 -6.99 3.06 12.61
N ASP A 136 -6.73 2.85 13.90
CA ASP A 136 -5.38 2.81 14.49
C ASP A 136 -4.49 1.76 13.80
N ILE A 137 -5.02 0.54 13.61
CA ILE A 137 -4.32 -0.51 12.86
C ILE A 137 -4.21 -0.13 11.39
N LYS A 138 -5.29 0.32 10.74
CA LYS A 138 -5.26 0.62 9.29
C LYS A 138 -4.22 1.68 8.94
N LEU A 139 -4.14 2.78 9.70
CA LEU A 139 -3.12 3.82 9.49
C LEU A 139 -1.71 3.29 9.73
N THR A 140 -1.51 2.43 10.74
CA THR A 140 -0.21 1.82 11.01
C THR A 140 0.21 0.85 9.91
N GLN A 141 -0.72 0.03 9.40
CA GLN A 141 -0.48 -0.86 8.26
C GLN A 141 -0.12 -0.08 6.99
N LEU A 142 -0.84 1.01 6.73
CA LEU A 142 -0.53 1.90 5.62
C LEU A 142 0.86 2.53 5.78
N ALA A 143 1.21 3.02 6.97
CA ALA A 143 2.54 3.57 7.25
C ALA A 143 3.66 2.54 7.01
N MET A 144 3.45 1.28 7.38
CA MET A 144 4.38 0.17 7.09
C MET A 144 4.55 -0.06 5.59
N LEU A 145 3.46 -0.05 4.81
CA LEU A 145 3.54 -0.18 3.36
C LEU A 145 4.29 0.99 2.73
N LEU A 146 3.98 2.22 3.14
CA LEU A 146 4.63 3.45 2.64
C LEU A 146 6.13 3.49 2.99
N ALA A 147 6.52 2.97 4.16
CA ALA A 147 7.93 2.84 4.55
C ALA A 147 8.68 1.87 3.64
N GLU A 148 8.08 0.72 3.32
CA GLU A 148 8.68 -0.23 2.37
C GLU A 148 8.77 0.35 0.96
N ILE A 149 7.70 1.00 0.48
CA ILE A 149 7.70 1.70 -0.82
C ILE A 149 8.83 2.72 -0.84
N THR A 150 9.01 3.52 0.22
CA THR A 150 10.10 4.49 0.31
C THR A 150 11.47 3.83 0.20
N SER A 151 11.67 2.71 0.89
CA SER A 151 12.94 1.97 0.87
C SER A 151 13.24 1.34 -0.49
N VAL A 152 12.22 0.97 -1.27
CA VAL A 152 12.36 0.28 -2.56
C VAL A 152 12.40 1.26 -3.73
N ALA A 153 11.64 2.35 -3.66
CA ALA A 153 11.44 3.27 -4.77
C ALA A 153 12.44 4.43 -4.82
N ILE A 154 13.18 4.69 -3.73
CA ILE A 154 14.18 5.75 -3.73
C ILE A 154 15.35 5.36 -4.64
N ARG A 155 15.76 6.28 -5.51
CA ARG A 155 16.89 6.12 -6.43
C ARG A 155 18.16 6.70 -5.82
N GLU A 156 19.31 6.38 -6.41
CA GLU A 156 20.61 6.92 -6.01
C GLU A 156 20.69 8.46 -6.07
N ASP A 157 19.89 9.09 -6.95
CA ASP A 157 19.79 10.55 -7.06
C ASP A 157 18.84 11.19 -6.05
N GLY A 158 18.28 10.39 -5.11
CA GLY A 158 17.36 10.83 -4.07
C GLY A 158 15.91 11.02 -4.53
N ARG A 159 15.59 10.81 -5.82
CA ARG A 159 14.22 10.88 -6.33
C ARG A 159 13.53 9.54 -6.22
N PHE A 160 12.21 9.55 -6.12
CA PHE A 160 11.41 8.33 -6.25
C PHE A 160 11.27 7.93 -7.71
N CYS A 161 11.29 6.63 -7.96
CA CYS A 161 10.81 6.08 -9.22
C CYS A 161 9.26 6.21 -9.31
N PRO A 162 8.66 6.15 -10.51
CA PRO A 162 7.21 6.14 -10.65
C PRO A 162 6.55 5.06 -9.78
N LEU A 163 5.46 5.44 -9.11
CA LEU A 163 4.75 4.59 -8.15
C LEU A 163 3.37 4.21 -8.68
N VAL A 164 3.01 2.94 -8.55
CA VAL A 164 1.64 2.45 -8.69
C VAL A 164 1.27 1.72 -7.41
N ILE A 165 0.31 2.25 -6.65
CA ILE A 165 -0.17 1.62 -5.41
C ILE A 165 -1.61 1.17 -5.61
N CYS A 166 -1.80 -0.14 -5.62
CA CYS A 166 -3.09 -0.78 -5.71
C CYS A 166 -3.46 -1.43 -4.37
N GLY A 167 -4.71 -1.83 -4.22
CA GLY A 167 -5.14 -2.65 -3.10
C GLY A 167 -6.56 -2.40 -2.65
N ASP A 168 -7.01 -3.28 -1.76
CA ASP A 168 -8.20 -3.05 -0.96
C ASP A 168 -7.77 -2.37 0.36
N PHE A 169 -7.99 -1.06 0.43
CA PHE A 169 -7.68 -0.25 1.61
C PHE A 169 -8.76 -0.34 2.70
N ASN A 170 -9.88 -1.02 2.43
CA ASN A 170 -11.04 -1.08 3.30
C ASN A 170 -11.43 0.30 3.84
N SER A 171 -11.38 1.32 2.98
CA SER A 171 -11.60 2.72 3.32
C SER A 171 -12.28 3.41 2.14
N VAL A 172 -13.28 4.25 2.44
CA VAL A 172 -14.07 4.91 1.40
C VAL A 172 -13.36 6.17 0.88
N PRO A 173 -13.67 6.63 -0.35
CA PRO A 173 -13.20 7.91 -0.85
C PRO A 173 -13.43 9.06 0.14
N HIS A 174 -12.49 10.00 0.19
CA HIS A 174 -12.50 11.16 1.08
C HIS A 174 -12.48 10.87 2.60
N SER A 175 -12.38 9.61 3.02
CA SER A 175 -12.08 9.27 4.41
C SER A 175 -10.73 9.85 4.85
N PRO A 176 -10.48 10.03 6.16
CA PRO A 176 -9.18 10.46 6.67
C PRO A 176 -8.00 9.64 6.13
N LEU A 177 -8.14 8.31 6.03
CA LEU A 177 -7.10 7.44 5.44
C LEU A 177 -6.89 7.71 3.95
N TYR A 178 -7.97 7.87 3.18
CA TYR A 178 -7.87 8.23 1.76
C TYR A 178 -7.19 9.59 1.55
N ASN A 179 -7.59 10.60 2.33
CA ASN A 179 -7.01 11.94 2.26
C ASN A 179 -5.54 11.93 2.68
N PHE A 180 -5.17 11.12 3.67
CA PHE A 180 -3.77 10.94 4.03
C PHE A 180 -2.96 10.43 2.83
N LEU A 181 -3.40 9.33 2.21
CA LEU A 181 -2.72 8.70 1.07
C LEU A 181 -2.61 9.63 -0.17
N THR A 182 -3.63 10.46 -0.40
CA THR A 182 -3.67 11.32 -1.60
C THR A 182 -3.06 12.70 -1.39
N LYS A 183 -3.11 13.24 -0.17
CA LYS A 183 -2.63 14.60 0.16
C LYS A 183 -1.27 14.61 0.83
N GLY A 184 -0.72 13.46 1.21
CA GLY A 184 0.58 13.33 1.88
C GLY A 184 0.62 13.86 3.31
N LYS A 185 -0.53 14.20 3.89
CA LYS A 185 -0.62 14.68 5.28
C LYS A 185 -1.96 14.38 5.92
N LEU A 186 -1.93 14.11 7.22
CA LEU A 186 -3.11 13.96 8.06
C LEU A 186 -2.82 14.47 9.46
N ASN A 187 -3.52 15.54 9.85
CA ASN A 187 -3.65 15.88 11.27
C ASN A 187 -4.72 14.97 11.88
N TYR A 188 -4.33 14.19 12.88
CA TYR A 188 -5.22 13.22 13.53
C TYR A 188 -5.57 13.61 14.97
N ASP A 189 -5.31 14.85 15.37
CA ASP A 189 -5.71 15.34 16.69
C ASP A 189 -7.24 15.23 16.87
N GLY A 190 -7.67 14.67 18.01
CA GLY A 190 -9.08 14.41 18.27
C GLY A 190 -9.79 13.43 17.31
N LEU A 191 -9.07 12.76 16.40
CA LEU A 191 -9.70 11.85 15.43
C LEU A 191 -10.08 10.51 16.07
N ALA A 192 -11.37 10.17 16.04
CA ALA A 192 -11.87 8.88 16.53
C ALA A 192 -11.41 7.71 15.64
N ILE A 193 -10.98 6.60 16.26
CA ILE A 193 -10.47 5.40 15.55
C ILE A 193 -11.46 4.82 14.54
N GLY A 194 -12.77 4.92 14.81
CA GLY A 194 -13.81 4.42 13.92
C GLY A 194 -14.14 5.34 12.73
N LYS A 195 -13.63 6.57 12.72
CA LYS A 195 -13.85 7.55 11.63
C LYS A 195 -12.78 7.50 10.55
N VAL A 196 -11.65 6.86 10.81
CA VAL A 196 -10.48 6.81 9.92
C VAL A 196 -10.80 6.29 8.51
N SER A 197 -11.58 5.21 8.40
CA SER A 197 -11.87 4.56 7.12
C SER A 197 -13.19 5.00 6.47
N GLY A 198 -14.06 5.68 7.21
CA GLY A 198 -15.39 6.09 6.75
C GLY A 198 -16.37 4.95 6.41
N GLN A 199 -16.08 3.70 6.78
CA GLN A 199 -16.93 2.54 6.46
C GLN A 199 -18.31 2.53 7.15
N GLU A 200 -18.41 3.11 8.35
CA GLU A 200 -19.69 3.21 9.09
C GLU A 200 -20.13 4.67 9.19
N GLN A 201 -21.39 4.96 8.87
CA GLN A 201 -22.00 6.30 9.02
C GLN A 201 -22.00 6.75 10.50
N SER A 202 -22.43 5.84 11.38
CA SER A 202 -22.47 6.03 12.84
C SER A 202 -21.52 5.05 13.52
N PRO A 203 -20.20 5.35 13.56
CA PRO A 203 -19.22 4.42 14.08
C PRO A 203 -19.38 4.25 15.58
N ARG A 204 -19.25 3.01 16.05
CA ARG A 204 -19.31 2.66 17.48
C ARG A 204 -17.96 2.78 18.19
N GLY A 205 -16.88 3.05 17.44
CA GLY A 205 -15.51 3.20 17.95
C GLY A 205 -15.16 4.66 18.23
N ASN A 206 -15.54 5.17 19.40
CA ASN A 206 -15.38 6.59 19.77
C ASN A 206 -14.04 6.92 20.44
N ARG A 207 -13.17 5.92 20.67
CA ARG A 207 -11.84 6.17 21.24
C ARG A 207 -11.04 7.03 20.27
N ILE A 208 -10.36 8.05 20.77
CA ILE A 208 -9.47 8.91 19.99
C ILE A 208 -8.15 8.18 19.69
N LEU A 209 -7.56 8.47 18.53
CA LEU A 209 -6.22 8.01 18.17
C LEU A 209 -5.19 8.47 19.22
N LYS A 210 -4.24 7.58 19.54
CA LYS A 210 -3.12 7.92 20.42
C LYS A 210 -2.10 8.76 19.66
N ILE A 211 -1.31 9.53 20.40
CA ILE A 211 -0.23 10.36 19.87
C ILE A 211 1.09 9.87 20.50
N PRO A 212 2.03 9.29 19.73
CA PRO A 212 1.85 8.82 18.35
C PRO A 212 0.89 7.62 18.26
N ILE A 213 0.39 7.32 17.05
CA ILE A 213 -0.55 6.21 16.81
C ILE A 213 0.09 4.85 17.14
N TRP A 214 1.36 4.67 16.77
CA TRP A 214 2.15 3.45 16.98
C TRP A 214 3.37 3.71 17.86
N PRO A 215 3.89 2.69 18.57
CA PRO A 215 5.06 2.86 19.42
C PRO A 215 6.35 3.03 18.60
N GLN A 216 7.34 3.69 19.19
CA GLN A 216 8.67 3.88 18.60
C GLN A 216 9.36 2.55 18.23
N SER A 217 9.07 1.46 18.96
CA SER A 217 9.60 0.13 18.66
C SER A 217 9.18 -0.42 17.29
N LEU A 218 8.23 0.22 16.59
CA LEU A 218 7.92 -0.10 15.19
C LEU A 218 9.07 0.30 14.24
N GLY A 219 9.88 1.29 14.61
CA GLY A 219 10.99 1.78 13.78
C GLY A 219 10.52 2.54 12.54
N ILE A 220 9.30 3.10 12.57
CA ILE A 220 8.71 3.91 11.50
C ILE A 220 8.37 5.29 12.06
N SER A 221 8.86 6.34 11.42
CA SER A 221 8.60 7.72 11.82
C SER A 221 7.21 8.20 11.41
N GLN A 222 6.80 9.38 11.89
CA GLN A 222 5.54 10.02 11.46
C GLN A 222 5.54 10.42 9.97
N ASP A 223 6.68 10.34 9.29
CA ASP A 223 6.83 10.56 7.84
C ASP A 223 6.65 9.28 7.01
N CYS A 224 6.22 8.20 7.68
CA CYS A 224 6.03 6.88 7.09
C CYS A 224 7.29 6.35 6.39
N MET A 225 8.44 6.56 7.02
CA MET A 225 9.73 6.05 6.60
C MET A 225 10.35 5.20 7.72
N TYR A 226 11.16 4.21 7.36
CA TYR A 226 12.02 3.56 8.35
C TYR A 226 12.95 4.60 9.01
N GLU A 227 13.00 4.63 10.34
CA GLU A 227 13.76 5.65 11.08
C GLU A 227 15.25 5.65 10.70
N GLU A 228 15.82 4.48 10.44
CA GLU A 228 17.21 4.35 9.98
C GLU A 228 17.45 4.99 8.61
N HIS A 229 16.46 4.92 7.72
CA HIS A 229 16.53 5.55 6.41
C HIS A 229 16.40 7.07 6.55
N GLN A 230 15.46 7.55 7.37
CA GLN A 230 15.32 8.98 7.65
C GLN A 230 16.60 9.59 8.24
N LYS A 231 17.24 8.90 9.21
CA LYS A 231 18.53 9.33 9.79
C LYS A 231 19.63 9.43 8.74
N ARG A 232 19.69 8.48 7.80
CA ARG A 232 20.66 8.51 6.68
C ARG A 232 20.43 9.72 5.78
N LEU A 233 19.19 9.98 5.37
CA LEU A 233 18.85 11.12 4.51
C LEU A 233 19.16 12.47 5.17
N VAL A 234 18.89 12.61 6.47
CA VAL A 234 19.23 13.82 7.24
C VAL A 234 20.74 14.03 7.27
N LYS A 235 21.52 12.98 7.60
CA LYS A 235 22.98 13.05 7.63
C LYS A 235 23.60 13.39 6.27
N GLU A 236 23.08 12.80 5.19
CA GLU A 236 23.52 13.10 3.82
C GLU A 236 23.22 14.56 3.44
N ARG A 237 22.09 15.10 3.86
CA ARG A 237 21.73 16.52 3.66
C ARG A 237 22.65 17.46 4.45
N GLU A 238 22.86 17.22 5.74
CA GLU A 238 23.77 18.01 6.59
C GLU A 238 25.21 18.01 6.03
N SER A 239 25.65 16.90 5.45
CA SER A 239 26.97 16.79 4.80
C SER A 239 27.08 17.52 3.45
N LYS A 240 25.96 17.79 2.78
CA LYS A 240 25.87 18.61 1.57
C LYS A 240 25.75 20.11 1.90
N GLU A 241 25.09 20.45 3.00
CA GLU A 241 24.96 21.84 3.49
C GLU A 241 26.31 22.48 3.88
N THR A 242 27.28 21.67 4.30
CA THR A 242 28.66 22.15 4.54
C THR A 242 29.41 22.50 3.26
N LYS A 243 28.85 22.21 2.08
CA LYS A 243 29.47 22.45 0.77
C LYS A 243 28.74 23.46 -0.11
N ASP A 244 27.42 23.62 0.01
CA ASP A 244 26.63 24.62 -0.72
C ASP A 244 25.50 25.18 0.17
N ALA A 245 25.67 26.40 0.69
CA ALA A 245 24.62 27.08 1.44
C ALA A 245 23.60 27.73 0.48
N SER A 246 22.47 27.08 0.24
CA SER A 246 21.35 27.65 -0.51
C SER A 246 20.10 27.80 0.36
N VAL A 247 19.37 28.90 0.16
CA VAL A 247 18.28 29.40 1.04
C VAL A 247 17.03 28.50 1.04
N GLU A 248 16.76 27.75 -0.04
CA GLU A 248 15.59 26.87 -0.13
C GLU A 248 15.66 25.64 0.79
N GLN A 249 16.87 25.17 1.13
CA GLN A 249 17.07 23.97 1.96
C GLN A 249 16.84 24.24 3.45
N SER A 250 17.05 25.48 3.88
CA SER A 250 16.82 25.94 5.25
C SER A 250 15.34 25.91 5.63
N GLU A 251 14.43 26.14 4.68
CA GLU A 251 12.99 26.08 4.91
C GLU A 251 12.48 24.65 5.10
N GLU A 252 13.02 23.67 4.37
CA GLU A 252 12.57 22.27 4.43
C GLU A 252 12.97 21.57 5.75
N ILE A 253 14.16 21.85 6.28
CA ILE A 253 14.58 21.39 7.61
C ILE A 253 13.73 22.04 8.71
N LEU A 254 13.41 23.34 8.56
CA LEU A 254 12.46 24.03 9.45
C LEU A 254 11.06 23.40 9.39
N ILE A 255 10.63 22.91 8.23
CA ILE A 255 9.34 22.23 8.04
C ILE A 255 9.31 20.89 8.77
N ILE A 256 10.39 20.10 8.73
CA ILE A 256 10.49 18.83 9.49
C ILE A 256 10.49 19.10 11.00
N ALA A 257 11.22 20.12 11.45
CA ALA A 257 11.28 20.51 12.87
C ALA A 257 9.97 21.10 13.42
N LYS A 258 9.06 21.55 12.54
CA LYS A 258 7.74 22.10 12.89
C LYS A 258 6.60 21.07 12.90
N ARG A 259 6.85 19.81 12.51
CA ARG A 259 5.80 18.78 12.48
C ARG A 259 5.31 18.47 13.88
N LEU A 260 4.00 18.61 14.11
CA LEU A 260 3.42 18.24 15.39
C LEU A 260 3.42 16.71 15.52
N PRO A 261 3.53 16.17 16.74
CA PRO A 261 3.39 14.72 16.96
C PRO A 261 2.05 14.16 16.47
N THR A 262 1.04 15.03 16.28
CA THR A 262 -0.31 14.76 15.79
C THR A 262 -0.45 14.75 14.27
N ASP A 263 0.63 14.98 13.52
CA ASP A 263 0.61 14.97 12.06
C ASP A 263 1.32 13.73 11.52
N LEU A 264 0.65 13.00 10.63
CA LEU A 264 1.28 12.03 9.75
C LEU A 264 1.60 12.67 8.40
N HIS A 265 2.73 12.28 7.82
CA HIS A 265 3.19 12.72 6.51
C HIS A 265 3.69 11.55 5.65
N HIS A 266 3.69 11.75 4.33
CA HIS A 266 4.53 10.99 3.41
C HIS A 266 4.95 11.89 2.24
N SER A 267 6.09 11.59 1.62
CA SER A 267 6.69 12.46 0.58
C SER A 267 6.20 12.18 -0.85
N PHE A 268 5.28 11.24 -1.04
CA PHE A 268 4.77 10.89 -2.35
C PHE A 268 3.72 11.88 -2.89
N GLN A 269 3.78 12.15 -4.19
CA GLN A 269 2.76 12.90 -4.93
C GLN A 269 1.83 11.92 -5.63
N LEU A 270 0.80 11.46 -4.93
CA LEU A 270 -0.12 10.43 -5.40
C LEU A 270 -1.42 11.04 -5.94
N SER A 271 -1.97 10.44 -6.98
CA SER A 271 -3.29 10.75 -7.52
C SER A 271 -4.10 9.45 -7.63
N SER A 272 -5.40 9.53 -7.36
CA SER A 272 -6.29 8.39 -7.60
C SER A 272 -6.65 8.33 -9.08
N VAL A 273 -6.66 7.12 -9.65
CA VAL A 273 -7.09 6.89 -11.05
C VAL A 273 -8.56 7.25 -11.24
N TYR A 274 -9.39 7.04 -10.22
CA TYR A 274 -10.83 7.29 -10.27
C TYR A 274 -11.20 8.60 -9.56
N SER A 275 -12.19 9.32 -10.10
CA SER A 275 -12.77 10.52 -9.50
C SER A 275 -13.71 10.21 -8.32
N HIS A 276 -14.17 8.96 -8.20
CA HIS A 276 -15.17 8.47 -7.23
C HIS A 276 -16.59 9.00 -7.41
N TYR A 277 -16.84 9.82 -8.43
CA TYR A 277 -18.16 10.34 -8.79
C TYR A 277 -18.41 10.17 -10.28
N LEU A 278 -19.67 9.93 -10.65
CA LEU A 278 -20.09 10.02 -12.04
C LEU A 278 -20.14 11.51 -12.45
N PRO A 279 -19.63 11.89 -13.63
CA PRO A 279 -19.52 13.28 -14.06
C PRO A 279 -20.83 14.07 -13.98
N ASP A 280 -21.96 13.40 -14.22
CA ASP A 280 -23.29 14.04 -14.31
C ASP A 280 -23.99 14.22 -12.94
N SER A 281 -23.28 13.96 -11.83
CA SER A 281 -23.85 13.98 -10.47
C SER A 281 -23.08 14.88 -9.48
N GLY A 282 -22.23 15.78 -9.99
CA GLY A 282 -21.37 16.67 -9.19
C GLY A 282 -21.63 18.15 -9.41
#